data_AF-A0A9P6WJY4-F1
#
_entry.id   AF-A0A9P6WJY4-F1
#
_cell.length_a   1.000
_cell.length_b   1.000
_cell.length_c   1.000
_cell.angle_alpha   90.00
_cell.angle_beta   90.00
_cell.angle_gamma   90.00
#
_symmetry.space_group_name_H-M   'P 1'
#
loop_
_entity.id
_entity.type
_entity.pdbx_description
1 polymer ?
#
loop_
_entity_poly.entity_id
_entity_poly.type
_entity_poly.pdbx_seq_one_letter_code
_entity_poly.pdbx_strand_id
1 'polypeptide(L)'
;MDKNDHYKYMQIAIQYGDVALKNNEVPVTAILVNNKTKEVIYKAHNMTNLTLNGTAHAEFEIYKYLLNKNPDSHLSIWKNSTLYVSVEPCIMCASMLDQIGIETIVFGCPNERFGGNGSVFNIRYKSKYKVIPGVCHKEAISLLRRFYINQNDKSPTSINKKKRTLKLSEFPKIEYSKFITLQEFIDIWGEEYKDIYINNEFLDFNNDNVLKLPETNSKRQKS
;
A
#
# COMPACT_ATOMS: atom_id res chain seq x y z
N MET A 1 10.52 -7.36 -9.73
CA MET A 1 10.25 -8.12 -8.48
C MET A 1 9.47 -9.37 -8.83
N ASP A 2 9.65 -10.46 -8.10
CA ASP A 2 8.90 -11.70 -8.32
C ASP A 2 7.55 -11.63 -7.60
N LYS A 3 6.50 -12.31 -8.09
CA LYS A 3 5.15 -12.20 -7.50
C LYS A 3 5.10 -12.55 -6.00
N ASN A 4 5.93 -13.51 -5.58
CA ASN A 4 6.04 -13.96 -4.19
C ASN A 4 6.83 -12.97 -3.30
N ASP A 5 7.56 -12.02 -3.87
CA ASP A 5 8.27 -11.00 -3.09
C ASP A 5 7.29 -10.02 -2.43
N HIS A 6 6.16 -9.75 -3.08
CA HIS A 6 5.32 -8.61 -2.72
C HIS A 6 4.76 -8.72 -1.31
N TYR A 7 4.30 -9.92 -0.93
CA TYR A 7 3.77 -10.18 0.41
C TYR A 7 4.85 -9.97 1.48
N LYS A 8 6.06 -10.51 1.28
CA LYS A 8 7.19 -10.35 2.21
C LYS A 8 7.52 -8.88 2.45
N TYR A 9 7.67 -8.08 1.39
CA TYR A 9 8.01 -6.66 1.54
C TYR A 9 6.86 -5.84 2.12
N MET A 10 5.62 -6.14 1.75
CA MET A 10 4.47 -5.49 2.34
C MET A 10 4.34 -5.80 3.84
N GLN A 11 4.59 -7.05 4.26
CA GLN A 11 4.64 -7.41 5.68
C GLN A 11 5.66 -6.56 6.46
N ILE A 12 6.84 -6.31 5.89
CA ILE A 12 7.84 -5.41 6.49
C ILE A 12 7.28 -3.99 6.64
N ALA A 13 6.57 -3.47 5.63
CA ALA A 13 5.93 -2.15 5.71
C ALA A 13 4.85 -2.12 6.80
N ILE A 14 3.98 -3.14 6.86
CA ILE A 14 2.91 -3.25 7.87
C ILE A 14 3.49 -3.32 9.30
N GLN A 15 4.53 -4.13 9.52
CA GLN A 15 5.20 -4.24 10.83
C GLN A 15 5.82 -2.91 11.27
N TYR A 16 6.32 -2.11 10.32
CA TYR A 16 6.82 -0.76 10.61
C TYR A 16 5.72 0.18 11.11
N GLY A 17 4.45 -0.15 10.89
CA GLY A 17 3.28 0.60 11.38
C GLY A 17 3.21 0.75 12.89
N ASP A 18 3.75 -0.21 13.65
CA ASP A 18 3.81 -0.10 15.11
C ASP A 18 4.70 1.07 15.58
N VAL A 19 5.69 1.48 14.78
CA VAL A 19 6.52 2.67 15.07
C VAL A 19 5.68 3.95 14.92
N ALA A 20 4.88 4.07 13.86
CA ALA A 20 3.99 5.20 13.66
C ALA A 20 2.96 5.32 14.79
N LEU A 21 2.34 4.18 15.16
CA LEU A 21 1.37 4.13 16.25
C LEU A 21 1.98 4.58 17.58
N LYS A 22 3.19 4.12 17.93
CA LYS A 22 3.89 4.52 19.16
C LYS A 22 4.21 6.02 19.20
N ASN A 23 4.38 6.65 18.04
CA ASN A 23 4.64 8.08 17.91
C ASN A 23 3.37 8.94 17.75
N ASN A 24 2.18 8.34 17.92
CA ASN A 24 0.89 9.00 17.69
C ASN A 24 0.78 9.59 16.27
N GLU A 25 1.31 8.89 15.27
CA GLU A 25 1.18 9.22 13.85
C GLU A 25 0.16 8.31 13.16
N VAL A 26 -0.46 8.82 12.09
CA VAL A 26 -1.30 7.98 11.22
C VAL A 26 -0.41 6.85 10.68
N PRO A 27 -0.78 5.57 10.81
CA PRO A 27 0.13 4.46 10.53
C PRO A 27 0.14 4.10 9.04
N VAL A 28 0.28 5.11 8.19
CA VAL A 28 0.66 4.94 6.80
C VAL A 28 2.18 4.78 6.78
N THR A 29 2.61 3.59 6.38
CA THR A 29 4.01 3.22 6.25
C THR A 29 4.37 2.86 4.83
N ALA A 30 5.62 3.12 4.47
CA ALA A 30 6.18 2.81 3.18
C ALA A 30 7.61 2.28 3.31
N ILE A 31 8.00 1.35 2.44
CA ILE A 31 9.38 0.93 2.26
C ILE A 31 9.76 0.99 0.78
N LEU A 32 11.00 1.39 0.50
CA LEU A 32 11.56 1.38 -0.86
C LEU A 32 12.55 0.24 -1.00
N VAL A 33 12.39 -0.57 -2.03
CA VAL A 33 13.21 -1.77 -2.27
C VAL A 33 13.88 -1.69 -3.63
N ASN A 34 15.18 -1.95 -3.68
CA ASN A 34 15.93 -2.01 -4.92
C ASN A 34 15.52 -3.27 -5.71
N ASN A 35 15.13 -3.11 -6.99
CA ASN A 35 14.63 -4.22 -7.79
C ASN A 35 15.69 -5.28 -8.14
N LYS A 36 16.97 -4.89 -8.16
CA LYS A 36 18.11 -5.75 -8.51
C LYS A 36 18.72 -6.42 -7.28
N THR A 37 19.06 -5.64 -6.25
CA THR A 37 19.70 -6.19 -5.04
C THR A 37 18.70 -6.82 -4.08
N LYS A 38 17.40 -6.51 -4.25
CA LYS A 38 16.31 -6.92 -3.35
C LYS A 38 16.47 -6.38 -1.93
N GLU A 39 17.32 -5.38 -1.73
CA GLU A 39 17.56 -4.76 -0.43
C GLU A 39 16.54 -3.65 -0.16
N VAL A 40 16.12 -3.55 1.10
CA VAL A 40 15.33 -2.41 1.57
C VAL A 40 16.25 -1.20 1.70
N ILE A 41 16.02 -0.18 0.89
CA ILE A 41 16.79 1.07 0.87
C ILE A 41 16.42 1.95 2.06
N TYR A 42 15.12 2.11 2.30
CA TYR A 42 14.61 2.95 3.38
C TYR A 42 13.20 2.52 3.81
N LYS A 43 12.86 2.82 5.07
CA LYS A 43 11.53 2.63 5.66
C LYS A 43 11.07 3.94 6.25
N ALA A 44 9.83 4.32 6.01
CA ALA A 44 9.25 5.56 6.52
C ALA A 44 7.80 5.37 6.96
N HIS A 45 7.32 6.31 7.76
CA HIS A 45 5.93 6.46 8.12
C HIS A 45 5.52 7.93 8.06
N ASN A 46 4.23 8.24 8.15
CA ASN A 46 3.79 9.63 8.23
C ASN A 46 4.41 10.34 9.44
N MET A 47 4.85 11.58 9.23
CA MET A 47 5.49 12.44 10.23
C MET A 47 4.73 13.77 10.38
N THR A 48 3.46 13.79 9.98
CA THR A 48 2.63 15.00 9.90
C THR A 48 2.44 15.69 11.25
N ASN A 49 2.23 14.91 12.32
CA ASN A 49 2.05 15.45 13.66
C ASN A 49 3.37 15.91 14.27
N LEU A 50 4.47 15.20 14.01
CA LEU A 50 5.80 15.58 14.52
C LEU A 50 6.33 16.85 13.85
N THR A 51 6.17 16.95 12.53
CA THR A 51 6.73 18.04 11.73
C THR A 51 5.80 19.24 11.59
N LEU A 52 4.54 19.12 12.04
CA LEU A 52 3.47 20.10 11.80
C LEU A 52 3.32 20.46 10.32
N ASN A 53 3.62 19.50 9.44
CA ASN A 53 3.60 19.67 8.00
C ASN A 53 2.68 18.62 7.36
N GLY A 54 1.60 19.09 6.74
CA GLY A 54 0.63 18.23 6.05
C GLY A 54 1.18 17.47 4.85
N THR A 55 2.38 17.77 4.37
CA THR A 55 3.04 17.05 3.26
C THR A 55 4.03 15.98 3.72
N ALA A 56 4.28 15.85 5.03
CA ALA A 56 5.23 14.88 5.60
C ALA A 56 4.66 13.45 5.63
N HIS A 57 4.24 12.94 4.47
CA HIS A 57 3.78 11.58 4.28
C HIS A 57 4.96 10.62 4.11
N ALA A 58 4.72 9.33 4.38
CA ALA A 58 5.74 8.29 4.31
C ALA A 58 6.55 8.32 2.99
N GLU A 59 5.89 8.53 1.85
CA GLU A 59 6.54 8.60 0.54
C GLU A 59 7.45 9.83 0.40
N PHE A 60 7.03 10.97 0.94
CA PHE A 60 7.85 12.19 0.96
C PHE A 60 9.05 12.06 1.90
N GLU A 61 8.91 11.37 3.01
CA GLU A 61 10.03 11.13 3.93
C GLU A 61 11.09 10.22 3.27
N ILE A 62 10.70 9.21 2.48
CA ILE A 62 11.65 8.44 1.64
C ILE A 62 12.32 9.37 0.62
N TYR A 63 11.55 10.23 -0.06
CA TYR A 63 12.08 11.16 -1.06
C TYR A 63 13.11 12.13 -0.45
N LYS A 64 12.79 12.77 0.67
CA LYS A 64 13.71 13.66 1.39
C LYS A 64 14.98 12.94 1.81
N TYR A 65 14.87 11.73 2.35
CA TYR A 65 16.02 10.92 2.73
C TYR A 65 16.95 10.68 1.55
N LEU A 66 16.41 10.23 0.41
CA LEU A 66 17.21 9.95 -0.78
C LEU A 66 17.79 11.21 -1.40
N LEU A 67 17.04 12.30 -1.45
CA LEU A 67 17.54 13.58 -1.96
C LEU A 67 18.75 14.07 -1.14
N ASN A 68 18.68 13.94 0.19
CA ASN A 68 19.78 14.34 1.06
C ASN A 68 20.98 13.38 1.00
N LYS A 69 20.72 12.07 0.89
CA LYS A 69 21.77 11.03 0.88
C LYS A 69 22.48 10.91 -0.48
N ASN A 70 21.74 11.10 -1.57
CA ASN A 70 22.15 10.83 -2.94
C ASN A 70 21.64 11.91 -3.91
N PRO A 71 22.01 13.19 -3.75
CA PRO A 71 21.43 14.30 -4.51
C PRO A 71 21.48 14.10 -6.03
N ASP A 72 22.60 13.62 -6.56
CA ASP A 72 22.80 13.48 -8.01
C ASP A 72 22.18 12.19 -8.60
N SER A 73 21.90 11.18 -7.78
CA SER A 73 21.49 9.85 -8.25
C SER A 73 20.16 9.36 -7.71
N HIS A 74 19.50 10.10 -6.81
CA HIS A 74 18.24 9.69 -6.20
C HIS A 74 17.16 9.34 -7.22
N LEU A 75 17.04 10.09 -8.32
CA LEU A 75 16.07 9.79 -9.40
C LEU A 75 16.33 8.43 -10.06
N SER A 76 17.60 8.02 -10.20
CA SER A 76 17.94 6.70 -10.71
C SER A 76 17.55 5.60 -9.72
N ILE A 77 17.67 5.86 -8.42
CA ILE A 77 17.22 4.92 -7.37
C ILE A 77 15.72 4.67 -7.50
N TRP A 78 14.90 5.72 -7.63
CA TRP A 78 13.45 5.60 -7.80
C TRP A 78 13.06 4.79 -9.05
N LYS A 79 13.73 5.03 -10.18
CA LYS A 79 13.51 4.32 -11.46
C LYS A 79 13.84 2.83 -11.44
N ASN A 80 14.60 2.37 -10.44
CA ASN A 80 15.02 0.97 -10.30
C ASN A 80 14.52 0.36 -8.98
N SER A 81 13.43 0.91 -8.43
CA SER A 81 12.89 0.51 -7.14
C SER A 81 11.40 0.24 -7.18
N THR A 82 10.96 -0.63 -6.27
CA THR A 82 9.55 -0.84 -5.95
C THR A 82 9.24 -0.21 -4.60
N LEU A 83 8.20 0.64 -4.58
CA LEU A 83 7.65 1.20 -3.35
C LEU A 83 6.54 0.28 -2.83
N TYR A 84 6.65 -0.16 -1.58
CA TYR A 84 5.59 -0.89 -0.88
C TYR A 84 4.99 0.02 0.18
N VAL A 85 3.70 0.30 0.08
CA VAL A 85 3.01 1.25 0.97
C VAL A 85 1.72 0.64 1.52
N SER A 86 1.51 0.73 2.83
CA SER A 86 0.33 0.16 3.49
C SER A 86 -1.00 0.65 2.91
N VAL A 87 -1.07 1.93 2.52
CA VAL A 87 -2.28 2.58 1.98
C VAL A 87 -1.95 3.18 0.62
N GLU A 88 -2.87 3.10 -0.34
CA GLU A 88 -2.72 3.73 -1.66
C GLU A 88 -2.22 5.18 -1.53
N PRO A 89 -1.13 5.56 -2.26
CA PRO A 89 -0.63 6.93 -2.24
C PRO A 89 -1.73 7.93 -2.58
N CYS A 90 -1.78 9.01 -1.81
CA CYS A 90 -2.71 10.09 -2.12
C CYS A 90 -2.34 10.79 -3.43
N ILE A 91 -3.24 11.59 -4.00
CA ILE A 91 -3.01 12.36 -5.24
C ILE A 91 -1.68 13.11 -5.23
N MET A 92 -1.33 13.75 -4.12
CA MET A 92 -0.06 14.47 -3.95
C MET A 92 1.15 13.52 -4.04
N CYS A 93 1.16 12.43 -3.27
CA CYS A 93 2.25 11.46 -3.28
C CYS A 93 2.35 10.76 -4.65
N ALA A 94 1.23 10.34 -5.23
CA ALA A 94 1.18 9.72 -6.54
C ALA A 94 1.73 10.63 -7.65
N SER A 95 1.40 11.92 -7.61
CA SER A 95 1.94 12.92 -8.55
C SER A 95 3.44 13.15 -8.38
N MET A 96 3.93 13.19 -7.13
CA MET A 96 5.37 13.30 -6.86
C MET A 96 6.13 12.06 -7.36
N LEU A 97 5.62 10.87 -7.05
CA LEU A 97 6.22 9.59 -7.45
C LEU A 97 6.28 9.44 -8.98
N ASP A 98 5.24 9.89 -9.69
CA ASP A 98 5.23 9.95 -11.14
C ASP A 98 6.35 10.83 -11.71
N GLN A 99 6.47 12.06 -11.18
CA GLN A 99 7.46 13.04 -11.65
C GLN A 99 8.91 12.58 -11.44
N ILE A 100 9.19 11.88 -10.34
CA ILE A 100 10.54 11.35 -10.07
C ILE A 100 10.81 10.02 -10.78
N GLY A 101 9.78 9.40 -11.36
CA GLY A 101 9.86 8.20 -12.17
C GLY A 101 10.02 6.91 -11.36
N ILE A 102 9.21 6.70 -10.31
CA ILE A 102 9.12 5.38 -9.64
C ILE A 102 8.85 4.26 -10.67
N GLU A 103 9.42 3.07 -10.49
CA GLU A 103 9.15 1.94 -11.40
C GLU A 103 7.82 1.25 -11.09
N THR A 104 7.60 0.90 -9.82
CA THR A 104 6.42 0.14 -9.37
C THR A 104 5.97 0.60 -7.98
N ILE A 105 4.66 0.73 -7.80
CA ILE A 105 4.01 0.98 -6.53
C ILE A 105 3.16 -0.26 -6.18
N VAL A 106 3.40 -0.83 -5.00
CA VAL A 106 2.58 -1.90 -4.43
C VAL A 106 1.90 -1.33 -3.20
N PHE A 107 0.58 -1.45 -3.10
CA PHE A 107 -0.14 -0.96 -1.93
C PHE A 107 -1.10 -1.97 -1.32
N GLY A 108 -1.36 -1.82 -0.01
CA GLY A 108 -2.23 -2.71 0.73
C GLY A 108 -3.71 -2.40 0.56
N CYS A 109 -4.19 -1.34 1.20
CA CYS A 109 -5.60 -0.95 1.07
C CYS A 109 -5.79 0.32 0.23
N PRO A 110 -6.92 0.45 -0.50
CA PRO A 110 -7.31 1.68 -1.18
C PRO A 110 -7.38 2.89 -0.25
N ASN A 111 -7.16 4.08 -0.80
CA ASN A 111 -7.34 5.35 -0.12
C ASN A 111 -8.64 6.01 -0.60
N GLU A 112 -9.73 5.72 0.11
CA GLU A 112 -11.09 6.11 -0.27
C GLU A 112 -11.32 7.64 -0.34
N ARG A 113 -10.48 8.43 0.33
CA ARG A 113 -10.65 9.89 0.41
C ARG A 113 -9.74 10.67 -0.52
N PHE A 114 -8.53 10.18 -0.73
CA PHE A 114 -7.49 10.94 -1.41
C PHE A 114 -6.67 10.12 -2.42
N GLY A 115 -7.05 8.88 -2.72
CA GLY A 115 -6.27 7.96 -3.54
C GLY A 115 -6.00 8.46 -4.95
N GLY A 116 -4.72 8.50 -5.32
CA GLY A 116 -4.23 9.02 -6.60
C GLY A 116 -3.91 7.96 -7.66
N ASN A 117 -4.13 6.68 -7.36
CA ASN A 117 -3.81 5.56 -8.25
C ASN A 117 -5.05 4.80 -8.74
N GLY A 118 -6.25 5.31 -8.44
CA GLY A 118 -7.52 4.72 -8.91
C GLY A 118 -8.73 4.99 -8.02
N SER A 119 -8.56 5.17 -6.71
CA SER A 119 -9.73 5.29 -5.81
C SER A 119 -10.54 6.58 -6.02
N VAL A 120 -9.84 7.72 -6.14
CA VAL A 120 -10.47 9.04 -6.32
C VAL A 120 -10.05 9.66 -7.64
N PHE A 121 -8.76 9.61 -7.92
CA PHE A 121 -8.19 10.06 -9.17
C PHE A 121 -7.13 9.07 -9.63
N ASN A 122 -6.89 9.03 -10.94
CA ASN A 122 -5.84 8.20 -11.51
C ASN A 122 -4.78 9.08 -12.19
N ILE A 123 -3.67 9.31 -11.48
CA ILE A 123 -2.52 10.07 -11.98
C ILE A 123 -1.86 9.37 -13.19
N ARG A 124 -2.05 8.05 -13.36
CA ARG A 124 -1.32 7.24 -14.36
C ARG A 124 -1.71 7.48 -15.82
N TYR A 125 -2.59 8.44 -16.15
CA TYR A 125 -3.12 8.61 -17.50
C TYR A 125 -2.05 8.69 -18.62
N LYS A 126 -0.82 9.13 -18.32
CA LYS A 126 0.34 9.11 -19.24
C LYS A 126 1.60 8.48 -18.63
N SER A 127 1.47 7.92 -17.43
CA SER A 127 2.61 7.40 -16.69
C SER A 127 2.98 6.00 -17.13
N LYS A 128 4.23 5.62 -16.90
CA LYS A 128 4.76 4.28 -17.17
C LYS A 128 4.92 3.44 -15.91
N TYR A 129 4.72 3.99 -14.71
CA TYR A 129 4.88 3.20 -13.49
C TYR A 129 3.73 2.20 -13.32
N LYS A 130 4.08 1.05 -12.76
CA LYS A 130 3.14 -0.06 -12.51
C LYS A 130 2.52 0.09 -11.13
N VAL A 131 1.28 -0.39 -10.98
CA VAL A 131 0.58 -0.45 -9.70
C VAL A 131 0.16 -1.88 -9.41
N ILE A 132 0.37 -2.33 -8.18
CA ILE A 132 -0.06 -3.63 -7.67
C ILE A 132 -0.90 -3.39 -6.41
N PRO A 133 -2.24 -3.43 -6.54
CA PRO A 133 -3.15 -3.15 -5.43
C PRO A 133 -3.43 -4.41 -4.59
N GLY A 134 -3.78 -4.23 -3.31
CA GLY A 134 -4.43 -5.27 -2.51
C GLY A 134 -3.50 -6.19 -1.71
N VAL A 135 -2.18 -6.00 -1.71
CA VAL A 135 -1.25 -6.89 -1.01
C VAL A 135 -1.30 -6.62 0.50
N CYS A 136 -1.62 -7.61 1.33
CA CYS A 136 -1.87 -7.42 2.78
C CYS A 136 -2.99 -6.39 3.07
N HIS A 137 -4.04 -6.40 2.25
CA HIS A 137 -5.17 -5.45 2.34
C HIS A 137 -5.82 -5.42 3.73
N LYS A 138 -6.12 -6.59 4.30
CA LYS A 138 -6.82 -6.71 5.59
C LYS A 138 -5.95 -6.18 6.73
N GLU A 139 -4.66 -6.44 6.67
CA GLU A 139 -3.65 -5.99 7.62
C GLU A 139 -3.48 -4.47 7.57
N ALA A 140 -3.42 -3.88 6.37
CA ALA A 140 -3.37 -2.43 6.20
C ALA A 140 -4.61 -1.72 6.79
N ILE A 141 -5.82 -2.24 6.53
CA ILE A 141 -7.05 -1.69 7.12
C ILE A 141 -7.04 -1.86 8.64
N SER A 142 -6.60 -3.01 9.14
CA SER A 142 -6.52 -3.26 10.58
C SER A 142 -5.58 -2.29 11.27
N LEU A 143 -4.45 -1.98 10.63
CA LEU A 143 -3.47 -0.99 11.11
C LEU A 143 -4.09 0.42 11.21
N LEU A 144 -4.82 0.87 10.18
CA LEU A 144 -5.55 2.14 10.23
C LEU A 144 -6.62 2.15 11.33
N ARG A 145 -7.39 1.06 11.46
CA ARG A 145 -8.45 0.94 12.48
C ARG A 145 -7.89 1.04 13.90
N ARG A 146 -6.69 0.48 14.16
CA ARG A 146 -5.98 0.62 15.46
C ARG A 146 -5.71 2.09 15.80
N PHE A 147 -5.27 2.90 14.84
CA PHE A 147 -5.04 4.32 15.06
C PHE A 147 -6.32 5.11 15.37
N TYR A 148 -7.41 4.84 14.65
CA TYR A 148 -8.64 5.63 14.85
C TYR A 148 -9.39 5.34 16.15
N ILE A 149 -9.11 4.20 16.79
CA ILE A 149 -9.67 3.85 18.10
C ILE A 149 -8.87 4.45 19.23
N ASN A 150 -7.55 4.50 19.08
CA ASN A 150 -6.71 5.29 19.96
C ASN A 150 -7.11 6.77 19.77
N GLN A 151 -7.40 7.47 20.87
CA GLN A 151 -7.71 8.90 20.77
C GLN A 151 -6.44 9.61 20.31
N ASN A 152 -6.53 10.32 19.19
CA ASN A 152 -5.45 11.21 18.77
C ASN A 152 -5.68 12.55 19.47
N ASP A 153 -5.02 12.75 20.60
CA ASP A 153 -5.11 13.98 21.40
C ASP A 153 -4.57 15.22 20.65
N LYS A 154 -3.86 15.03 19.53
CA LYS A 154 -3.35 16.10 18.67
C LYS A 154 -4.37 16.59 17.63
N SER A 155 -5.55 15.99 17.55
CA SER A 155 -6.61 16.45 16.63
C SER A 155 -7.28 17.72 17.18
N PRO A 156 -7.47 18.78 16.36
CA PRO A 156 -8.04 20.06 16.83
C PRO A 156 -9.49 19.94 17.32
N THR A 157 -10.18 18.84 17.01
CA THR A 157 -11.52 18.55 17.55
C THR A 157 -11.53 17.11 18.08
N SER A 158 -11.59 16.95 19.41
CA SER A 158 -11.70 15.65 20.06
C SER A 158 -13.12 15.10 19.89
N ILE A 159 -13.35 14.34 18.81
CA ILE A 159 -14.58 13.56 18.71
C ILE A 159 -14.52 12.46 19.78
N ASN A 160 -15.53 12.39 20.65
CA ASN A 160 -15.60 11.42 21.73
C ASN A 160 -15.80 10.00 21.17
N LYS A 161 -14.72 9.24 20.98
CA LYS A 161 -14.71 7.95 20.27
C LYS A 161 -14.91 6.72 21.17
N LYS A 162 -15.30 6.90 22.44
CA LYS A 162 -15.43 5.84 23.48
C LYS A 162 -16.34 4.64 23.11
N LYS A 163 -17.10 4.69 22.00
CA LYS A 163 -17.99 3.61 21.53
C LYS A 163 -17.53 2.85 20.28
N ARG A 164 -16.35 3.12 19.71
CA ARG A 164 -15.91 2.42 18.48
C ARG A 164 -15.23 1.09 18.78
N THR A 165 -15.93 -0.01 18.53
CA THR A 165 -15.37 -1.36 18.55
C THR A 165 -14.58 -1.64 17.26
N LEU A 166 -13.42 -2.29 17.36
CA LEU A 166 -12.68 -2.81 16.20
C LEU A 166 -13.54 -3.88 15.50
N LYS A 167 -14.14 -3.55 14.36
CA LYS A 167 -14.70 -4.57 13.46
C LYS A 167 -13.53 -5.25 12.75
N LEU A 168 -13.06 -6.39 13.23
CA LEU A 168 -12.01 -7.19 12.56
C LEU A 168 -12.57 -8.34 11.70
N SER A 169 -13.89 -8.54 11.71
CA SER A 169 -14.58 -9.58 10.94
C SER A 169 -15.03 -9.12 9.55
N GLU A 170 -15.06 -7.81 9.30
CA GLU A 170 -15.61 -7.23 8.06
C GLU A 170 -14.57 -6.30 7.42
N PHE A 171 -14.21 -6.58 6.17
CA PHE A 171 -13.32 -5.74 5.36
C PHE A 171 -14.02 -5.37 4.05
N PRO A 172 -13.97 -4.09 3.62
CA PRO A 172 -14.47 -3.70 2.32
C PRO A 172 -13.69 -4.44 1.23
N LYS A 173 -14.38 -4.90 0.19
CA LYS A 173 -13.72 -5.50 -0.97
C LYS A 173 -12.92 -4.43 -1.72
N ILE A 174 -11.84 -4.87 -2.38
CA ILE A 174 -11.10 -4.05 -3.32
C ILE A 174 -11.65 -4.26 -4.72
N GLU A 175 -11.98 -3.18 -5.42
CA GLU A 175 -12.43 -3.25 -6.81
C GLU A 175 -11.22 -3.09 -7.74
N TYR A 176 -10.62 -4.20 -8.17
CA TYR A 176 -9.34 -4.18 -8.89
C TYR A 176 -9.39 -3.38 -10.20
N SER A 177 -10.53 -3.38 -10.88
CA SER A 177 -10.77 -2.65 -12.13
C SER A 177 -10.60 -1.13 -12.03
N LYS A 178 -10.59 -0.57 -10.81
CA LYS A 178 -10.26 0.85 -10.60
C LYS A 178 -8.77 1.16 -10.73
N PHE A 179 -7.91 0.15 -10.54
CA PHE A 179 -6.47 0.33 -10.41
C PHE A 179 -5.69 -0.28 -11.58
N ILE A 180 -6.09 -1.47 -12.03
CA ILE A 180 -5.42 -2.22 -13.09
C ILE A 180 -6.43 -2.98 -13.93
N THR A 181 -6.05 -3.28 -15.17
CA THR A 181 -6.79 -4.16 -16.07
C THR A 181 -6.64 -5.62 -15.68
N LEU A 182 -7.55 -6.48 -16.19
CA LEU A 182 -7.43 -7.93 -16.02
C LEU A 182 -6.12 -8.48 -16.57
N GLN A 183 -5.66 -7.98 -17.74
CA GLN A 183 -4.40 -8.42 -18.32
C GLN A 183 -3.21 -8.03 -17.43
N GLU A 184 -3.16 -6.79 -16.93
CA GLU A 184 -2.12 -6.39 -15.97
C GLU A 184 -2.14 -7.27 -14.71
N PHE A 185 -3.32 -7.65 -14.21
CA PHE A 185 -3.44 -8.56 -13.08
C PHE A 185 -2.87 -9.95 -13.39
N ILE A 186 -3.21 -10.52 -14.56
CA ILE A 186 -2.71 -11.82 -15.02
C ILE A 186 -1.19 -11.76 -15.21
N ASP A 187 -0.66 -10.69 -15.76
CA ASP A 187 0.79 -10.51 -15.97
C ASP A 187 1.56 -10.46 -14.63
N ILE A 188 0.92 -9.99 -13.55
CA ILE A 188 1.51 -9.94 -12.21
C ILE A 188 1.39 -11.31 -11.51
N TRP A 189 0.17 -11.86 -11.45
CA TRP A 189 -0.14 -12.98 -10.56
C TRP A 189 -0.16 -14.33 -11.28
N GLY A 190 -0.53 -14.37 -12.56
CA GLY A 190 -0.74 -15.58 -13.36
C GLY A 190 -2.23 -15.80 -13.69
N GLU A 191 -2.48 -16.48 -14.81
CA GLU A 191 -3.82 -16.82 -15.30
C GLU A 191 -4.63 -17.64 -14.28
N GLU A 192 -3.94 -18.46 -13.49
CA GLU A 192 -4.53 -19.30 -12.46
C GLU A 192 -5.18 -18.51 -11.31
N TYR A 193 -4.92 -17.21 -11.19
CA TYR A 193 -5.49 -16.34 -10.16
C TYR A 193 -6.55 -15.36 -10.69
N LYS A 194 -6.94 -15.43 -11.97
CA LYS A 194 -7.86 -14.44 -12.57
C LYS A 194 -9.21 -14.31 -11.87
N ASP A 195 -9.70 -15.38 -11.25
CA ASP A 195 -10.98 -15.36 -10.54
C ASP A 195 -10.95 -14.42 -9.33
N ILE A 196 -9.76 -14.18 -8.74
CA ILE A 196 -9.58 -13.19 -7.68
C ILE A 196 -9.94 -11.79 -8.18
N TYR A 197 -9.48 -11.43 -9.39
CA TYR A 197 -9.81 -10.16 -10.03
C TYR A 197 -11.31 -10.07 -10.33
N ILE A 198 -11.86 -11.10 -10.97
CA ILE A 198 -13.27 -11.12 -11.43
C ILE A 198 -14.23 -10.99 -10.25
N ASN A 199 -13.94 -11.68 -9.15
CA ASN A 199 -14.81 -11.73 -7.97
C ASN A 199 -14.46 -10.68 -6.90
N ASN A 200 -13.43 -9.86 -7.15
CA ASN A 200 -12.86 -8.90 -6.21
C ASN A 200 -12.54 -9.56 -4.84
N GLU A 201 -11.88 -10.72 -4.90
CA GLU A 201 -11.43 -11.46 -3.73
C GLU A 201 -10.12 -10.88 -3.18
N PHE A 202 -9.82 -11.16 -1.92
CA PHE A 202 -8.58 -10.72 -1.31
C PHE A 202 -7.41 -11.59 -1.76
N LEU A 203 -6.23 -10.97 -1.90
CA LEU A 203 -4.99 -11.71 -2.07
C LEU A 203 -4.59 -12.36 -0.74
N ASP A 204 -4.94 -13.63 -0.55
CA ASP A 204 -4.62 -14.39 0.65
C ASP A 204 -3.38 -15.26 0.43
N PHE A 205 -2.32 -15.00 1.20
CA PHE A 205 -1.03 -15.70 1.08
C PHE A 205 -0.90 -16.82 2.12
N ASN A 206 -0.09 -17.84 1.81
CA ASN A 206 0.27 -18.90 2.75
C ASN A 206 1.53 -18.53 3.55
N ASN A 207 1.96 -19.43 4.45
CA ASN A 207 3.12 -19.21 5.31
C ASN A 207 4.45 -19.11 4.53
N ASP A 208 4.48 -19.61 3.30
CA ASP A 208 5.63 -19.55 2.40
C ASP A 208 5.61 -18.28 1.51
N ASN A 209 4.73 -17.31 1.81
CA ASN A 209 4.51 -16.07 1.06
C ASN A 209 3.97 -16.28 -0.37
N VAL A 210 3.38 -17.44 -0.64
CA VAL A 210 2.78 -17.77 -1.94
C VAL A 210 1.29 -17.45 -1.91
N LEU A 211 0.79 -16.79 -2.96
CA LEU A 211 -0.63 -16.51 -3.12
C LEU A 211 -1.41 -17.82 -3.22
N LYS A 212 -2.48 -17.96 -2.44
CA LYS A 212 -3.35 -19.14 -2.48
C LYS A 212 -4.23 -19.07 -3.72
N LEU A 213 -4.42 -20.22 -4.36
CA LEU A 213 -5.43 -20.35 -5.40
C LEU A 213 -6.81 -20.11 -4.77
N PRO A 214 -7.72 -19.39 -5.46
CA PRO A 214 -9.09 -19.27 -5.01
C PRO A 214 -9.69 -20.67 -4.85
N GLU A 215 -10.46 -20.88 -3.79
CA GLU A 215 -11.19 -22.13 -3.59
C GLU A 215 -12.18 -22.27 -4.76
N THR A 216 -11.83 -23.08 -5.75
CA THR A 216 -12.75 -23.39 -6.85
C THR A 216 -14.09 -23.80 -6.24
N ASN A 217 -15.18 -23.20 -6.72
CA ASN A 217 -16.55 -23.61 -6.40
C ASN A 217 -16.77 -25.07 -6.88
N SER A 218 -16.22 -26.04 -6.17
CA SER A 218 -16.41 -27.48 -6.35
C SER A 218 -17.82 -27.95 -5.94
N LYS A 219 -18.75 -27.00 -5.70
CA LYS A 219 -20.17 -27.26 -5.43
C LYS A 219 -21.10 -27.02 -6.63
N ARG A 220 -20.59 -27.15 -7.87
CA ARG A 220 -21.43 -27.34 -9.08
C ARG A 220 -21.20 -28.71 -9.74
N GLN A 221 -21.03 -29.75 -8.93
CA GLN A 221 -21.31 -31.13 -9.34
C GLN A 221 -21.86 -31.89 -8.13
N LYS A 222 -23.18 -31.90 -7.98
CA LYS A 222 -24.03 -32.93 -7.36
C LYS A 222 -25.38 -32.32 -6.97
N SER A 223 -26.30 -32.30 -7.93
CA SER A 223 -27.68 -32.80 -7.83
C SER A 223 -28.39 -32.52 -9.15
#